data_AF-A0AAW1N337-F1
#
_entry.id   AF-A0AAW1N337-F1
#
_cell.length_a   1.000
_cell.length_b   1.000
_cell.length_c   1.000
_cell.angle_alpha   90.00
_cell.angle_beta   90.00
_cell.angle_gamma   90.00
#
_symmetry.space_group_name_H-M   'P 1'
#
loop_
_entity.id
_entity.type
_entity.pdbx_description
1 polymer ?
#
loop_
_entity_poly.entity_id
_entity_poly.type
_entity_poly.pdbx_seq_one_letter_code
_entity_poly.pdbx_strand_id
1 'polypeptide(L)'
;MTRNPFLVDVSQEEFVEMKADSTMKVDLHLLTLEKFWIKRFEKFWIKRFLVNPKVASLALKILIPFSSTYLCETGFSALVLIKTKQQNRLAVDSDLTTALAKTEPRIDHMVQSVQVQVLMRYYN
;
A
#
# COMPACT_ATOMS: atom_id res chain seq x y z
N MET A 1 -30.76 18.20 31.28
CA MET A 1 -30.36 18.70 29.95
C MET A 1 -30.88 17.75 28.89
N THR A 2 -32.02 18.07 28.29
CA THR A 2 -32.65 17.29 27.21
C THR A 2 -31.90 17.54 25.91
N ARG A 3 -31.36 16.49 25.28
CA ARG A 3 -30.81 16.56 23.91
C ARG A 3 -31.94 16.96 22.96
N ASN A 4 -31.77 18.07 22.26
CA ASN A 4 -32.71 18.56 21.25
C ASN A 4 -32.73 17.57 20.05
N PRO A 5 -33.86 16.94 19.74
CA PRO A 5 -33.97 15.96 18.66
C PRO A 5 -33.88 16.56 17.25
N PHE A 6 -33.92 17.89 17.11
CA PHE A 6 -33.82 18.59 15.82
C PHE A 6 -32.43 19.16 15.51
N LEU A 7 -31.47 19.02 16.42
CA LEU A 7 -30.06 19.21 16.08
C LEU A 7 -29.58 17.91 15.45
N VAL A 8 -29.82 17.76 14.15
CA VAL A 8 -29.09 16.76 13.37
C VAL A 8 -27.62 17.12 13.55
N ASP A 9 -26.87 16.21 14.18
CA ASP A 9 -25.43 16.37 14.33
C ASP A 9 -24.87 16.54 12.93
N VAL A 10 -24.28 17.70 12.62
CA VAL A 10 -23.67 18.01 11.31
C VAL A 10 -22.74 16.87 10.86
N SER A 11 -22.18 16.13 11.83
CA SER A 11 -21.37 14.92 11.61
C SER A 11 -22.14 13.76 10.93
N GLN A 12 -23.46 13.63 11.14
CA GLN A 12 -24.30 12.59 10.54
C GLN A 12 -24.72 12.92 9.11
N GLU A 13 -25.10 14.16 8.80
CA GLU A 13 -25.45 14.60 7.44
C GLU A 13 -24.26 14.47 6.48
N GLU A 14 -23.08 14.88 6.93
CA GLU A 14 -21.83 14.72 6.16
C GLU A 14 -21.44 13.25 5.94
N PHE A 15 -21.83 12.35 6.85
CA PHE A 15 -21.63 10.91 6.71
C PHE A 15 -22.59 10.32 5.67
N VAL A 16 -23.81 10.84 5.59
CA VAL A 16 -24.81 10.45 4.59
C VAL A 16 -24.34 10.87 3.20
N GLU A 17 -23.85 12.10 3.04
CA GLU A 17 -23.29 12.59 1.77
C GLU A 17 -22.04 11.78 1.36
N MET A 18 -21.17 11.44 2.32
CA MET A 18 -20.03 10.57 2.08
C MET A 18 -20.44 9.15 1.66
N LYS A 19 -21.53 8.61 2.20
CA LYS A 19 -22.05 7.28 1.82
C LYS A 19 -22.69 7.31 0.43
N ALA A 20 -23.22 8.46 0.02
CA ALA A 20 -23.77 8.69 -1.32
C ALA A 20 -22.67 8.78 -2.39
N ASP A 21 -21.45 9.23 -2.02
CA ASP A 21 -20.28 9.18 -2.89
C ASP A 21 -19.82 7.73 -3.13
N SER A 22 -20.32 7.15 -4.22
CA SER A 22 -19.97 5.78 -4.64
C SER A 22 -18.58 5.67 -5.27
N THR A 23 -17.89 6.79 -5.50
CA THR A 23 -16.60 6.81 -6.20
C THR A 23 -15.55 5.97 -5.48
N MET A 24 -15.54 5.98 -4.14
CA MET A 24 -14.65 5.10 -3.34
C MET A 24 -14.95 3.62 -3.54
N LYS A 25 -16.21 3.23 -3.67
CA LYS A 25 -16.60 1.82 -3.89
C LYS A 25 -16.16 1.35 -5.27
N VAL A 26 -16.31 2.21 -6.27
CA VAL A 26 -15.90 1.94 -7.66
C VAL A 26 -14.38 1.80 -7.75
N ASP A 27 -13.62 2.73 -7.16
CA ASP A 27 -12.14 2.64 -7.15
C ASP A 27 -11.64 1.42 -6.36
N LEU A 28 -12.31 1.02 -5.26
CA LEU A 28 -11.94 -0.20 -4.52
C LEU A 28 -12.10 -1.46 -5.37
N HIS A 29 -13.12 -1.51 -6.22
CA HIS A 29 -13.37 -2.66 -7.10
C HIS A 29 -12.48 -2.68 -8.35
N LEU A 30 -12.05 -1.53 -8.84
CA LEU A 30 -11.28 -1.41 -10.08
C LEU A 30 -9.76 -1.39 -9.87
N LEU A 31 -9.30 -1.09 -8.66
CA LEU A 31 -7.87 -0.93 -8.35
C LEU A 31 -7.38 -2.02 -7.43
N THR A 32 -6.11 -2.41 -7.59
CA THR A 32 -5.41 -3.16 -6.53
C THR A 32 -5.41 -2.33 -5.26
N LEU A 33 -5.42 -2.98 -4.09
CA LEU A 33 -5.42 -2.28 -2.79
C LEU A 33 -4.31 -1.23 -2.72
N GLU A 34 -3.12 -1.54 -3.23
CA GLU A 34 -2.02 -0.58 -3.32
C GLU A 34 -2.36 0.68 -4.15
N LYS A 35 -2.92 0.51 -5.35
CA LYS A 35 -3.32 1.63 -6.22
C LYS A 35 -4.48 2.42 -5.62
N PHE A 36 -5.40 1.73 -4.95
CA PHE A 36 -6.48 2.37 -4.19
C PHE A 36 -5.91 3.28 -3.09
N TRP A 37 -4.96 2.77 -2.29
CA TRP A 37 -4.29 3.56 -1.26
C TRP A 37 -3.56 4.77 -1.84
N ILE A 38 -2.71 4.60 -2.84
CA ILE A 38 -1.94 5.73 -3.40
C ILE A 38 -2.87 6.80 -3.99
N LYS A 39 -3.86 6.41 -4.79
CA LYS A 39 -4.73 7.34 -5.51
C LYS A 39 -5.70 8.09 -4.59
N ARG A 40 -6.18 7.43 -3.53
CA ARG A 40 -7.24 7.98 -2.66
C ARG A 40 -6.76 8.41 -1.30
N PHE A 41 -5.70 7.83 -0.75
CA PHE A 41 -5.24 8.21 0.58
C PHE A 41 -4.81 9.67 0.64
N GLU A 42 -4.00 10.11 -0.33
CA GLU A 42 -3.60 11.51 -0.41
C GLU A 42 -4.78 12.40 -0.81
N LYS A 43 -5.43 12.17 -1.95
CA LYS A 43 -6.38 13.14 -2.48
C LYS A 43 -7.71 13.22 -1.71
N PHE A 44 -8.21 12.08 -1.23
CA PHE A 44 -9.53 12.02 -0.59
C PHE A 44 -9.43 12.37 0.90
N TRP A 45 -8.55 11.71 1.66
CA TRP A 45 -8.48 11.92 3.10
C TRP A 45 -7.83 13.26 3.47
N ILE A 46 -6.86 13.79 2.71
CA ILE A 46 -6.31 15.14 2.96
C ILE A 46 -7.40 16.20 2.73
N LYS A 47 -8.11 16.12 1.60
CA LYS A 47 -9.23 17.03 1.32
C LYS A 47 -10.30 16.95 2.41
N ARG A 48 -10.64 15.74 2.87
CA ARG A 48 -11.65 15.56 3.91
C ARG A 48 -11.16 16.02 5.28
N PHE A 49 -9.88 15.88 5.58
CA PHE A 49 -9.27 16.40 6.80
C PHE A 49 -9.35 17.93 6.86
N LEU A 50 -9.23 18.62 5.73
CA LEU A 50 -9.41 20.08 5.63
C LEU A 50 -10.87 20.52 5.89
N VAL A 51 -11.85 19.73 5.46
CA VAL A 51 -13.29 20.05 5.60
C VAL A 51 -13.84 19.63 6.96
N ASN A 52 -13.51 18.42 7.42
CA ASN A 52 -13.91 17.92 8.74
C ASN A 52 -12.82 17.00 9.34
N PRO A 53 -11.92 17.56 10.18
CA PRO A 53 -10.83 16.81 10.78
C PRO A 53 -11.29 15.66 11.68
N LYS A 54 -12.45 15.78 12.35
CA LYS A 54 -12.92 14.77 13.31
C LYS A 54 -13.32 13.47 12.60
N VAL A 55 -14.11 13.59 11.54
CA VAL A 55 -14.55 12.45 10.74
C VAL A 55 -13.37 11.80 10.02
N ALA A 56 -12.51 12.61 9.40
CA ALA A 56 -11.29 12.12 8.75
C ALA A 56 -10.36 11.40 9.73
N SER A 57 -10.18 11.93 10.95
CA SER A 57 -9.34 11.31 11.98
C SER A 57 -9.88 9.94 12.41
N LEU A 58 -11.19 9.82 12.65
CA LEU A 58 -11.80 8.54 13.02
C LEU A 58 -11.65 7.49 11.93
N ALA A 59 -11.86 7.87 10.67
CA ALA A 59 -11.68 6.97 9.55
C ALA A 59 -10.20 6.56 9.39
N LEU A 60 -9.26 7.52 9.42
CA LEU A 60 -7.83 7.24 9.30
C LEU A 60 -7.32 6.31 10.41
N LYS A 61 -7.83 6.43 11.64
CA LYS A 61 -7.51 5.49 12.74
C LYS A 61 -7.88 4.04 12.44
N ILE A 62 -8.88 3.80 11.60
CA ILE A 62 -9.29 2.45 11.18
C ILE A 62 -8.52 2.02 9.92
N LEU A 63 -8.37 2.93 8.95
CA LEU A 63 -7.75 2.64 7.67
C LEU A 63 -6.22 2.43 7.76
N ILE A 64 -5.50 3.17 8.60
CA ILE A 64 -4.03 3.05 8.73
C ILE A 64 -3.59 1.67 9.26
N PRO A 65 -4.16 1.14 10.36
CA PRO A 65 -3.82 -0.21 10.82
C PRO A 65 -4.10 -1.25 9.73
N PHE A 66 -5.26 -1.16 9.07
CA PHE A 66 -5.63 -2.11 8.02
C PHE A 66 -4.65 -2.13 6.84
N SER A 67 -4.19 -0.96 6.37
CA SER A 67 -3.18 -0.90 5.29
C SER A 67 -1.84 -1.46 5.73
N SER A 68 -1.42 -1.17 6.96
CA SER A 68 -0.16 -1.68 7.52
C SER A 68 -0.17 -3.19 7.73
N THR A 69 -1.27 -3.75 8.24
CA THR A 69 -1.46 -5.20 8.42
C THR A 69 -1.46 -5.90 7.07
N TYR A 70 -2.22 -5.39 6.08
CA TYR A 70 -2.23 -5.96 4.74
C TYR A 70 -0.83 -6.01 4.09
N LEU A 71 -0.06 -4.92 4.19
CA LEU A 71 1.31 -4.87 3.67
C LEU A 71 2.22 -5.86 4.39
N CYS A 72 2.06 -6.00 5.71
CA CYS A 72 2.80 -6.95 6.52
C CYS A 72 2.48 -8.40 6.14
N GLU A 73 1.20 -8.74 6.00
CA GLU A 73 0.73 -10.06 5.55
C GLU A 73 1.21 -10.39 4.13
N THR A 74 1.20 -9.41 3.24
CA THR A 74 1.73 -9.55 1.88
C THR A 74 3.23 -9.86 1.92
N GLY A 75 4.00 -9.15 2.76
CA GLY A 75 5.42 -9.39 2.93
C GLY A 75 5.73 -10.76 3.57
N PHE A 76 4.97 -11.17 4.57
CA PHE A 76 5.08 -12.50 5.15
C PHE A 76 4.74 -13.61 4.14
N SER A 77 3.72 -13.41 3.32
CA SER A 77 3.36 -14.35 2.26
C SER A 77 4.48 -14.50 1.23
N ALA A 78 5.12 -13.39 0.85
CA ALA A 78 6.30 -13.40 -0.02
C ALA A 78 7.47 -14.17 0.62
N LEU A 79 7.73 -13.94 1.91
CA LEU A 79 8.76 -14.67 2.65
C LEU A 79 8.50 -16.18 2.69
N VAL A 80 7.27 -16.59 2.98
CA VAL A 80 6.87 -18.01 2.98
C VAL A 80 7.05 -18.62 1.59
N LEU A 81 6.66 -17.91 0.53
CA LEU A 81 6.85 -18.36 -0.84
C LEU A 81 8.33 -18.57 -1.18
N ILE A 82 9.19 -17.60 -0.84
CA ILE A 82 10.64 -17.69 -1.09
C ILE A 82 11.22 -18.87 -0.33
N LYS A 83 10.93 -18.99 0.97
CA LYS A 83 11.43 -20.09 1.82
C LYS A 83 10.99 -21.46 1.30
N THR A 84 9.76 -21.59 0.80
CA THR A 84 9.24 -22.85 0.27
C THR A 84 9.91 -23.22 -1.06
N LYS A 85 10.24 -22.25 -1.91
CA LYS A 85 10.97 -22.49 -3.18
C LYS A 85 12.47 -22.72 -2.98
N GLN A 86 13.06 -22.11 -1.97
CA GLN A 86 14.51 -22.08 -1.74
C GLN A 86 14.91 -23.02 -0.59
N GLN A 87 14.26 -24.18 -0.44
CA GLN A 87 14.37 -25.09 0.72
C GLN A 87 15.81 -25.43 1.20
N ASN A 88 16.85 -25.17 0.39
CA ASN A 88 18.26 -25.40 0.72
C ASN A 88 19.13 -24.12 0.85
N ARG A 89 18.56 -22.90 0.82
CA ARG A 89 19.31 -21.65 0.90
C ARG A 89 18.97 -20.86 2.16
N LEU A 90 20.01 -20.49 2.91
CA LEU A 90 19.91 -19.75 4.18
C LEU A 90 19.74 -18.24 3.99
N ALA A 91 20.14 -17.68 2.85
CA ALA A 91 20.10 -16.24 2.59
C ALA A 91 18.82 -15.87 1.83
N VAL A 92 17.83 -15.31 2.54
CA VAL A 92 16.52 -14.92 1.99
C VAL A 92 16.40 -13.40 1.80
N ASP A 93 17.27 -12.62 2.45
CA ASP A 93 17.17 -11.16 2.51
C ASP A 93 17.24 -10.49 1.13
N SER A 94 18.12 -10.94 0.24
CA SER A 94 18.22 -10.42 -1.12
C SER A 94 16.94 -10.65 -1.91
N ASP A 95 16.41 -11.87 -1.83
CA ASP A 95 15.25 -12.31 -2.59
C ASP A 95 13.98 -11.64 -2.06
N LEU A 96 13.88 -11.47 -0.74
CA LEU A 96 12.79 -10.73 -0.10
C LEU A 96 12.85 -9.24 -0.45
N THR A 97 14.04 -8.65 -0.42
CA THR A 97 14.24 -7.25 -0.83
C THR A 97 13.81 -7.04 -2.28
N THR A 98 14.19 -7.94 -3.19
CA THR A 98 13.75 -7.89 -4.59
C THR A 98 12.23 -8.12 -4.73
N ALA A 99 11.65 -9.05 -3.98
CA ALA A 99 10.21 -9.33 -4.04
C ALA A 99 9.35 -8.18 -3.49
N LEU A 100 9.87 -7.40 -2.55
CA LEU A 100 9.21 -6.23 -1.98
C LEU A 100 9.54 -4.92 -2.72
N ALA A 101 10.63 -4.91 -3.49
CA ALA A 101 11.04 -3.74 -4.25
C ALA A 101 10.01 -3.42 -5.35
N LYS A 102 9.59 -2.16 -5.39
CA LYS A 102 8.73 -1.63 -6.45
C LYS A 102 9.50 -1.18 -7.69
N THR A 103 10.84 -1.17 -7.59
CA THR A 103 11.74 -0.72 -8.64
C THR A 103 12.07 -1.90 -9.56
N GLU A 104 11.92 -1.70 -10.86
CA GLU A 104 12.31 -2.73 -11.84
C GLU A 104 13.82 -3.04 -11.74
N PRO A 105 14.20 -4.31 -11.65
CA PRO A 105 15.61 -4.70 -11.60
C PRO A 105 16.28 -4.35 -12.93
N ARG A 106 17.42 -3.66 -12.87
CA ARG A 106 18.23 -3.29 -14.05
C ARG A 106 19.08 -4.48 -14.52
N ILE A 107 18.41 -5.58 -14.88
CA ILE A 107 19.06 -6.86 -15.21
C ILE A 107 20.03 -6.68 -16.39
N ASP A 108 19.66 -5.93 -17.41
CA ASP A 108 20.49 -5.70 -18.60
C ASP A 108 21.84 -5.06 -18.26
N HIS A 109 21.82 -4.06 -17.38
CA HIS A 109 23.02 -3.38 -16.91
C HIS A 109 23.92 -4.30 -16.06
N MET A 110 23.32 -5.17 -15.25
CA MET A 110 24.05 -6.20 -14.50
C MET A 110 24.71 -7.21 -15.45
N VAL A 111 23.97 -7.74 -16.42
CA VAL A 111 24.48 -8.74 -17.39
C VAL A 111 25.65 -8.19 -18.18
N GLN A 112 25.57 -6.95 -18.67
CA GLN A 112 26.68 -6.29 -19.37
C GLN A 112 27.92 -6.15 -18.48
N SER A 113 27.75 -5.73 -17.23
CA SER A 113 28.88 -5.57 -16.29
C SER A 113 29.58 -6.89 -15.95
N VAL A 114 28.82 -7.98 -15.82
CA VAL A 114 29.35 -9.32 -15.54
C VAL A 114 30.09 -9.86 -16.76
N GLN A 115 29.56 -9.70 -17.97
CA GLN A 115 30.25 -10.12 -19.20
C GLN A 115 31.58 -9.39 -19.37
N VAL A 116 31.64 -8.09 -19.10
CA VAL A 116 32.88 -7.30 -19.16
C VAL A 116 33.92 -7.81 -18.14
N GLN A 117 33.52 -8.10 -16.90
CA GLN A 117 34.44 -8.65 -15.89
C GLN A 117 34.98 -10.03 -16.27
N VAL A 118 34.15 -10.90 -16.82
CA VAL A 118 34.56 -12.23 -17.30
C VAL A 118 35.58 -12.09 -18.42
N LEU A 119 35.32 -11.23 -19.41
CA LEU A 119 36.26 -10.96 -20.51
C LEU A 119 37.59 -10.42 -19.97
N MET A 120 37.57 -9.44 -19.07
CA MET A 120 38.79 -8.87 -18.46
C MET A 120 39.62 -9.88 -17.65
N ARG A 121 39.01 -10.97 -17.17
CA ARG A 121 39.71 -12.10 -16.53
C ARG A 121 40.38 -13.07 -17.50
N TYR A 122 39.91 -13.15 -18.75
CA TYR A 122 40.52 -13.99 -19.78
C TYR A 122 41.68 -13.30 -20.51
N TYR A 123 41.77 -11.97 -20.42
CA TYR A 123 42.78 -11.14 -21.09
C TYR A 123 43.88 -10.62 -20.15
N ASN A 124 43.92 -11.08 -18.89
CA ASN A 124 45.04 -10.89 -17.94
C ASN A 124 45.62 -12.26 -17.56
#